data_AF-A0A812GZ80-F1
#
_entry.id   AF-A0A812GZ80-F1
#
_cell.length_a   1.000
_cell.length_b   1.000
_cell.length_c   1.000
_cell.angle_alpha   90.00
_cell.angle_beta   90.00
_cell.angle_gamma   90.00
#
_symmetry.space_group_name_H-M   'P 1'
#
loop_
_entity.id
_entity.type
_entity.pdbx_description
1 polymer ?
#
loop_
_entity_poly.entity_id
_entity_poly.type
_entity_poly.pdbx_seq_one_letter_code
_entity_poly.pdbx_strand_id
1 'polypeptide(L)'
;VRSLCSQLRGRPIHCAALLAGVTAVPTREETPDGLELHFGLNYLSRFHLVTALLENFQAAGTEMSPARVLLCGSSRHRGEPVLGFSGLGPALPVGLGDFKDMQLEDTNAYRPWKAFGQAALCNVMLAYALQKRFHDANDHIAAVCFDPGPLMTAWDLY
;
A
#
# COMPACT_ATOMS: atom_id res chain seq x y z
N VAL A 1 10.85 1.30 9.93
CA VAL A 1 10.09 0.02 9.95
C VAL A 1 10.80 -1.08 10.76
N ARG A 2 12.08 -1.40 10.49
CA ARG A 2 12.82 -2.48 11.20
C ARG A 2 12.77 -2.37 12.74
N SER A 3 13.02 -1.17 13.27
CA SER A 3 12.95 -0.91 14.72
C SER A 3 11.58 -1.25 15.31
N LEU A 4 10.49 -0.80 14.67
CA LEU A 4 9.12 -1.14 15.08
C LEU A 4 8.87 -2.66 15.06
N CYS A 5 9.30 -3.35 14.00
CA CYS A 5 9.14 -4.81 13.92
C CYS A 5 9.87 -5.52 15.06
N SER A 6 11.08 -5.05 15.41
CA SER A 6 11.83 -5.58 16.56
C SER A 6 11.12 -5.35 17.89
N GLN A 7 10.48 -4.19 18.08
CA GLN A 7 9.74 -3.86 19.31
C GLN A 7 8.45 -4.68 19.45
N LEU A 8 7.84 -5.07 18.33
CA LEU A 8 6.59 -5.82 18.32
C LEU A 8 6.80 -7.34 18.35
N ARG A 9 7.99 -7.84 18.00
CA ARG A 9 8.30 -9.27 17.93
C ARG A 9 7.89 -10.01 19.21
N GLY A 10 7.27 -11.18 19.05
CA GLY A 10 6.80 -12.01 20.16
C GLY A 10 5.47 -11.57 20.79
N ARG A 11 4.84 -10.50 20.30
CA ARG A 11 3.52 -10.04 20.76
C ARG A 11 2.45 -10.42 19.74
N PRO A 12 1.38 -11.16 20.10
CA PRO A 12 0.31 -11.50 19.16
C PRO A 12 -0.35 -10.25 18.56
N ILE A 13 -0.50 -10.21 17.23
CA ILE A 13 -1.16 -9.12 16.50
C ILE A 13 -2.41 -9.65 15.81
N HIS A 14 -3.59 -9.31 16.35
CA HIS A 14 -4.88 -9.73 15.80
C HIS A 14 -5.31 -8.91 14.58
N CYS A 15 -4.83 -7.66 14.48
CA CYS A 15 -5.22 -6.75 13.41
C CYS A 15 -4.10 -5.73 13.15
N ALA A 16 -3.76 -5.53 11.88
CA ALA A 16 -2.89 -4.45 11.43
C ALA A 16 -3.56 -3.72 10.26
N ALA A 17 -3.88 -2.44 10.47
CA ALA A 17 -4.38 -1.54 9.43
C ALA A 17 -3.25 -0.66 8.91
N LEU A 18 -2.78 -0.95 7.68
CA LEU A 18 -1.65 -0.30 7.05
C LEU A 18 -2.12 0.84 6.16
N LEU A 19 -2.48 1.95 6.83
CA LEU A 19 -3.13 3.12 6.22
C LEU A 19 -2.16 4.26 5.92
N ALA A 20 -1.06 4.36 6.68
CA ALA A 20 -0.10 5.46 6.55
C ALA A 20 0.47 5.53 5.12
N GLY A 21 0.49 6.72 4.54
CA GLY A 21 0.96 6.96 3.19
C GLY A 21 0.81 8.41 2.75
N VAL A 22 1.38 8.73 1.59
CA VAL A 22 1.24 10.03 0.90
C VAL A 22 0.46 9.87 -0.40
N THR A 23 -0.10 10.94 -0.92
CA THR A 23 -0.92 10.91 -2.14
C THR A 23 -0.48 11.99 -3.10
N ALA A 24 -0.18 11.61 -4.33
CA ALA A 24 0.10 12.50 -5.46
C ALA A 24 1.09 13.64 -5.14
N VAL A 25 2.20 13.31 -4.47
CA VAL A 25 3.27 14.29 -4.16
C VAL A 25 3.77 14.95 -5.45
N PRO A 26 3.80 16.29 -5.56
CA PRO A 26 3.99 17.01 -6.82
C PRO A 26 5.32 16.71 -7.54
N THR A 27 6.39 16.52 -6.78
CA THR A 27 7.72 16.18 -7.29
C THR A 27 8.14 14.80 -6.83
N ARG A 28 9.05 14.16 -7.57
CA ARG A 28 9.65 12.91 -7.12
C ARG A 28 10.50 13.19 -5.88
N GLU A 29 10.13 12.55 -4.78
CA GLU A 29 10.87 12.57 -3.53
C GLU A 29 11.39 11.17 -3.20
N GLU A 30 12.42 11.10 -2.35
CA GLU A 30 13.02 9.84 -1.94
C GLU A 30 12.89 9.63 -0.43
N THR A 31 12.69 8.38 -0.03
CA THR A 31 12.86 7.96 1.36
C THR A 31 14.35 8.01 1.75
N PRO A 32 14.68 7.96 3.05
CA PRO A 32 16.08 7.84 3.49
C PRO A 32 16.83 6.62 2.95
N ASP A 33 16.10 5.61 2.47
CA ASP A 33 16.65 4.40 1.85
C ASP A 33 16.86 4.54 0.32
N GLY A 34 16.65 5.73 -0.25
CA GLY A 34 16.82 6.01 -1.68
C GLY A 34 15.70 5.45 -2.57
N LEU A 35 14.50 5.27 -2.00
CA LEU A 35 13.34 4.74 -2.72
C LEU A 35 12.39 5.88 -3.08
N GLU A 36 11.76 5.86 -4.25
CA GLU A 36 10.66 6.79 -4.57
C GLU A 36 9.61 6.76 -3.45
N LEU A 37 9.14 7.95 -3.05
CA LEU A 37 8.37 8.13 -1.82
C LEU A 37 7.08 7.29 -1.77
N HIS A 38 6.26 7.24 -2.83
CA HIS A 38 5.04 6.41 -2.84
C HIS A 38 5.38 4.92 -2.82
N PHE A 39 6.38 4.48 -3.59
CA PHE A 39 6.82 3.10 -3.65
C PHE A 39 7.39 2.63 -2.31
N GLY A 40 8.28 3.43 -1.71
CA GLY A 40 8.89 3.17 -0.42
C GLY A 40 7.88 3.18 0.72
N LEU A 41 7.10 4.26 0.84
CA LEU A 41 6.18 4.46 1.95
C LEU A 41 4.87 3.69 1.79
N ASN A 42 4.18 3.80 0.66
CA ASN A 42 2.84 3.24 0.50
C ASN A 42 2.84 1.75 0.16
N TYR A 43 3.97 1.17 -0.24
CA TYR A 43 4.06 -0.24 -0.60
C TYR A 43 5.17 -1.00 0.13
N LEU A 44 6.45 -0.68 -0.11
CA LEU A 44 7.57 -1.47 0.43
C LEU A 44 7.59 -1.51 1.95
N SER A 45 7.25 -0.39 2.61
CA SER A 45 7.14 -0.35 4.07
C SER A 45 6.09 -1.33 4.60
N ARG A 46 4.96 -1.46 3.90
CA ARG A 46 3.84 -2.33 4.25
C ARG A 46 4.16 -3.78 3.97
N PHE A 47 4.75 -4.06 2.80
CA PHE A 47 5.28 -5.37 2.45
C PHE A 47 6.27 -5.87 3.52
N HIS A 48 7.22 -5.02 3.90
CA HIS A 48 8.22 -5.38 4.90
C HIS A 48 7.59 -5.60 6.28
N LEU A 49 6.64 -4.76 6.69
CA LEU A 49 5.98 -4.89 7.99
C LEU A 49 5.19 -6.21 8.08
N VAL A 50 4.40 -6.55 7.05
CA VAL A 50 3.59 -7.78 7.07
C VAL A 50 4.49 -9.02 7.07
N THR A 51 5.52 -9.04 6.22
CA THR A 51 6.42 -10.20 6.13
C THR A 51 7.28 -10.36 7.39
N ALA A 52 7.76 -9.26 7.98
CA ALA A 52 8.58 -9.30 9.19
C ALA A 52 7.80 -9.64 10.47
N LEU A 53 6.47 -9.46 10.46
CA LEU A 53 5.59 -9.74 11.59
C LEU A 53 4.69 -10.97 11.35
N LEU A 54 5.03 -11.83 10.38
CA LEU A 54 4.22 -13.00 10.06
C LEU A 54 3.95 -13.89 11.29
N GLU A 55 5.00 -14.19 12.06
CA GLU A 55 4.89 -14.99 13.29
C GLU A 55 3.95 -14.35 14.32
N ASN A 56 3.90 -13.01 14.39
CA ASN A 56 3.00 -12.31 15.29
C ASN A 56 1.52 -12.47 14.90
N PHE A 57 1.23 -12.50 13.60
CA PHE A 57 -0.13 -12.76 13.10
C PHE A 57 -0.51 -14.23 13.28
N GLN A 58 0.42 -15.16 13.01
CA GLN A 58 0.22 -16.59 13.23
C GLN A 58 -0.06 -16.91 14.70
N ALA A 59 0.64 -16.25 15.63
CA ALA A 59 0.42 -16.42 17.06
C ALA A 59 -0.94 -15.88 17.55
N ALA A 60 -1.60 -15.01 16.78
CA ALA A 60 -2.88 -14.39 17.12
C ALA A 60 -4.08 -15.04 16.42
N GLY A 61 -3.88 -15.52 15.19
CA GLY A 61 -4.93 -16.06 14.34
C GLY A 61 -5.39 -17.44 14.79
N THR A 62 -6.70 -17.64 14.80
CA THR A 62 -7.35 -18.94 15.01
C THR A 62 -8.40 -19.16 13.93
N GLU A 63 -8.85 -20.40 13.73
CA GLU A 63 -9.91 -20.72 12.77
C GLU A 63 -11.18 -19.88 12.99
N MET A 64 -11.58 -19.71 14.26
CA MET A 64 -12.75 -18.92 14.65
C MET A 64 -12.52 -17.40 14.65
N SER A 65 -11.26 -16.97 14.74
CA SER A 65 -10.89 -15.55 14.78
C SER A 65 -9.55 -15.34 14.05
N PRO A 66 -9.58 -15.25 12.70
CA PRO A 66 -8.38 -15.01 11.93
C PRO A 66 -7.75 -13.65 12.26
N ALA A 67 -6.43 -13.59 12.30
CA ALA A 67 -5.73 -12.31 12.34
C ALA A 67 -5.96 -11.56 11.02
N ARG A 68 -5.96 -10.23 11.04
CA ARG A 68 -6.32 -9.41 9.86
C ARG A 68 -5.22 -8.44 9.47
N VAL A 69 -4.83 -8.47 8.20
CA VAL A 69 -3.98 -7.47 7.57
C VAL A 69 -4.84 -6.67 6.60
N LEU A 70 -5.02 -5.38 6.88
CA LEU A 70 -5.76 -4.46 6.03
C LEU A 70 -4.77 -3.54 5.31
N LEU A 71 -4.74 -3.63 3.99
CA LEU A 71 -3.93 -2.80 3.11
C LEU A 71 -4.81 -1.70 2.50
N CYS A 72 -4.32 -0.46 2.55
CA CYS A 72 -4.99 0.67 1.90
C CYS A 72 -4.61 0.72 0.42
N GLY A 73 -5.56 0.37 -0.44
CA GLY A 73 -5.50 0.56 -1.88
C GLY A 73 -6.20 1.85 -2.31
N SER A 74 -6.44 1.99 -3.61
CA SER A 74 -7.26 3.07 -4.17
C SER A 74 -7.72 2.69 -5.57
N SER A 75 -8.97 2.97 -5.96
CA SER A 75 -9.53 2.85 -7.31
C SER A 75 -8.66 3.48 -8.41
N ARG A 76 -7.76 4.42 -8.06
CA ARG A 76 -6.70 4.91 -8.95
C ARG A 76 -5.80 3.81 -9.53
N HIS A 77 -5.74 2.61 -8.94
CA HIS A 77 -5.03 1.45 -9.52
C HIS A 77 -5.62 0.95 -10.85
N ARG A 78 -6.86 1.34 -11.19
CA ARG A 78 -7.57 0.90 -12.41
C ARG A 78 -7.51 1.91 -13.56
N GLY A 79 -6.87 3.06 -13.36
CA GLY A 79 -6.94 4.14 -14.34
C GLY A 79 -8.29 4.82 -14.41
N GLU A 80 -9.14 4.66 -13.39
CA GLU A 80 -10.47 5.26 -13.36
C GLU A 80 -10.40 6.79 -13.32
N PRO A 81 -11.20 7.49 -14.14
CA PRO A 81 -11.32 8.94 -14.08
C PRO A 81 -11.72 9.42 -12.68
N VAL A 82 -11.15 10.54 -12.24
CA VAL A 82 -11.69 11.25 -11.07
C VAL A 82 -12.97 11.99 -11.50
N LEU A 83 -14.11 11.30 -11.54
CA LEU A 83 -15.40 11.97 -11.72
C LEU A 83 -15.78 12.64 -10.39
N GLY A 84 -15.92 13.97 -10.39
CA GLY A 84 -16.49 14.72 -9.26
C GLY A 84 -15.53 15.58 -8.43
N PHE A 85 -14.23 15.61 -8.73
CA PHE A 85 -13.34 16.70 -8.27
C PHE A 85 -13.11 17.66 -9.44
N SER A 86 -13.84 18.79 -9.43
CA SER A 86 -13.87 19.79 -10.51
C SER A 86 -12.56 20.55 -10.75
N GLY A 87 -11.43 20.10 -10.20
CA GLY A 87 -10.11 20.74 -10.34
C GLY A 87 -9.04 19.91 -11.05
N LEU A 88 -9.25 18.62 -11.30
CA LEU A 88 -8.16 17.71 -11.73
C LEU A 88 -8.16 17.34 -13.23
N GLY A 89 -8.95 18.03 -14.05
CA GLY A 89 -8.98 17.81 -15.51
C GLY A 89 -9.62 16.48 -15.93
N PRO A 90 -9.62 16.15 -17.24
CA PRO A 90 -10.23 14.92 -17.72
C PRO A 90 -9.53 13.69 -17.15
N ALA A 91 -10.27 12.59 -17.09
CA ALA A 91 -9.79 11.23 -16.83
C ALA A 91 -8.29 11.05 -17.15
N LEU A 92 -7.42 11.07 -16.15
CA LEU A 92 -6.03 10.69 -16.36
C LEU A 92 -6.01 9.17 -16.51
N PRO A 93 -5.67 8.60 -17.69
CA PRO A 93 -5.45 7.17 -17.80
C PRO A 93 -4.24 6.83 -16.92
N VAL A 94 -4.51 6.35 -15.72
CA VAL A 94 -3.49 5.75 -14.87
C VAL A 94 -3.23 4.39 -15.51
N GLY A 95 -2.21 4.29 -16.35
CA GLY A 95 -1.73 2.99 -16.83
C GLY A 95 -1.51 2.05 -15.64
N LEU A 96 -1.59 0.73 -15.87
CA LEU A 96 -1.50 -0.36 -14.88
C LEU A 96 -0.16 -0.43 -14.08
N GLY A 97 0.51 0.69 -13.85
CA GLY A 97 1.88 0.77 -13.36
C GLY A 97 2.87 0.35 -14.43
N ASP A 98 4.07 0.93 -14.38
CA ASP A 98 5.23 0.34 -15.05
C ASP A 98 6.06 -0.40 -14.00
N PHE A 99 5.84 -1.72 -13.88
CA PHE A 99 6.61 -2.53 -12.94
C PHE A 99 8.09 -2.63 -13.30
N LYS A 100 8.49 -2.24 -14.52
CA LYS A 100 9.90 -2.21 -14.91
C LYS A 100 10.63 -1.03 -14.28
N ASP A 101 9.90 0.06 -14.00
CA ASP A 101 10.44 1.23 -13.32
C ASP A 101 9.51 1.68 -12.19
N MET A 102 9.65 1.04 -11.03
CA MET A 102 9.00 1.45 -9.79
C MET A 102 9.68 2.65 -9.12
N GLN A 103 10.92 2.95 -9.50
CA GLN A 103 11.70 4.03 -8.89
C GLN A 103 11.49 5.37 -9.59
N LEU A 104 10.97 5.36 -10.81
CA LEU A 104 10.73 6.54 -11.63
C LEU A 104 11.99 7.41 -11.69
N GLU A 105 13.14 6.79 -11.98
CA GLU A 105 14.46 7.45 -11.87
C GLU A 105 14.57 8.70 -12.78
N ASP A 106 13.89 8.69 -13.93
CA ASP A 106 13.71 9.88 -14.76
C ASP A 106 12.65 10.82 -14.15
N THR A 107 13.11 11.87 -13.49
CA THR A 107 12.27 12.90 -12.88
C THR A 107 11.38 13.63 -13.90
N ASN A 108 11.76 13.71 -15.17
CA ASN A 108 10.94 14.34 -16.21
C ASN A 108 9.74 13.46 -16.61
N ALA A 109 9.85 12.15 -16.40
CA ALA A 109 8.79 11.17 -16.62
C ALA A 109 7.88 10.99 -15.39
N TYR A 110 8.26 11.54 -14.23
CA TYR A 110 7.47 11.44 -13.00
C TYR A 110 6.09 12.09 -13.19
N ARG A 111 5.05 11.35 -12.82
CA ARG A 111 3.66 11.83 -12.80
C ARG A 111 3.06 11.45 -11.44
N PRO A 112 2.70 12.42 -10.58
CA PRO A 112 2.29 12.14 -9.20
C PRO A 112 1.20 11.07 -9.06
N TRP A 113 0.14 11.19 -9.86
CA TRP A 113 -0.97 10.24 -9.84
C TRP A 113 -0.60 8.85 -10.37
N LYS A 114 0.36 8.76 -11.31
CA LYS A 114 0.88 7.48 -11.80
C LYS A 114 1.67 6.79 -10.70
N ALA A 115 2.58 7.50 -10.03
CA ALA A 115 3.38 6.96 -8.93
C ALA A 115 2.49 6.44 -7.79
N PHE A 116 1.52 7.26 -7.36
CA PHE A 116 0.54 6.86 -6.35
C PHE A 116 -0.30 5.65 -6.79
N GLY A 117 -0.85 5.67 -8.01
CA GLY A 117 -1.68 4.58 -8.54
C GLY A 117 -0.93 3.25 -8.66
N GLN A 118 0.35 3.31 -9.02
CA GLN A 118 1.23 2.16 -9.10
C GLN A 118 1.47 1.53 -7.72
N ALA A 119 1.76 2.34 -6.70
CA ALA A 119 1.87 1.84 -5.33
C ALA A 119 0.53 1.28 -4.80
N ALA A 120 -0.60 1.90 -5.16
CA ALA A 120 -1.93 1.39 -4.81
C ALA A 120 -2.23 0.04 -5.47
N LEU A 121 -1.82 -0.17 -6.73
CA LEU A 121 -1.93 -1.46 -7.42
C LEU A 121 -1.06 -2.53 -6.74
N CYS A 122 0.16 -2.17 -6.33
CA CYS A 122 1.03 -3.05 -5.55
C CYS A 122 0.36 -3.55 -4.26
N ASN A 123 -0.46 -2.74 -3.59
CA ASN A 123 -1.21 -3.17 -2.41
C ASN A 123 -2.34 -4.17 -2.73
N VAL A 124 -3.02 -4.03 -3.88
CA VAL A 124 -4.03 -5.00 -4.34
C VAL A 124 -3.37 -6.35 -4.64
N MET A 125 -2.27 -6.35 -5.40
CA MET A 125 -1.54 -7.59 -5.71
C MET A 125 -0.94 -8.22 -4.46
N LEU A 126 -0.44 -7.40 -3.52
CA LEU A 126 0.10 -7.87 -2.26
C LEU A 126 -0.97 -8.58 -1.43
N ALA A 127 -2.16 -7.99 -1.28
CA ALA A 127 -3.27 -8.63 -0.57
C ALA A 127 -3.64 -9.98 -1.19
N TYR A 128 -3.75 -10.03 -2.52
CA TYR A 128 -4.02 -11.28 -3.24
C TYR A 128 -2.94 -12.34 -3.00
N ALA A 129 -1.66 -11.96 -3.17
CA ALA A 129 -0.53 -12.87 -2.99
C ALA A 129 -0.41 -13.37 -1.55
N LEU A 130 -0.62 -12.50 -0.56
CA LEU A 130 -0.63 -12.86 0.86
C LEU A 130 -1.78 -13.82 1.17
N GLN A 131 -3.00 -13.48 0.76
CA GLN A 131 -4.16 -14.33 1.04
C GLN A 131 -4.00 -15.72 0.43
N LYS A 132 -3.46 -15.82 -0.79
CA LYS A 132 -3.13 -17.09 -1.41
C LYS A 132 -2.11 -17.88 -0.59
N ARG A 133 -1.01 -17.23 -0.16
CA ARG A 133 0.05 -17.88 0.62
C ARG A 133 -0.44 -18.34 2.00
N PHE A 134 -1.22 -17.51 2.69
CA PHE A 134 -1.80 -17.86 3.98
C PHE A 134 -2.76 -19.04 3.87
N HIS A 135 -3.60 -19.06 2.83
CA HIS A 135 -4.45 -20.20 2.54
C HIS A 135 -3.64 -21.48 2.26
N ASP A 136 -2.63 -21.41 1.40
CA ASP A 136 -1.80 -22.56 1.04
C ASP A 136 -0.97 -23.08 2.25
N ALA A 137 -0.63 -22.21 3.20
CA ALA A 137 0.07 -22.55 4.44
C ALA A 137 -0.86 -22.97 5.59
N ASN A 138 -2.19 -22.92 5.39
CA ASN A 138 -3.19 -23.08 6.44
C ASN A 138 -3.02 -22.10 7.62
N ASP A 139 -2.53 -20.89 7.33
CA ASP A 139 -2.45 -19.80 8.30
C ASP A 139 -3.83 -19.18 8.51
N HIS A 140 -4.23 -18.99 9.77
CA HIS A 140 -5.47 -18.30 10.12
C HIS A 140 -5.31 -16.77 10.05
N ILE A 141 -4.95 -16.27 8.87
CA ILE A 141 -4.72 -14.85 8.59
C ILE A 141 -5.51 -14.46 7.34
N ALA A 142 -6.27 -13.37 7.45
CA ALA A 142 -6.96 -12.73 6.33
C ALA A 142 -6.17 -11.50 5.86
N ALA A 143 -5.81 -11.47 4.58
CA ALA A 143 -5.21 -10.30 3.93
C ALA A 143 -6.25 -9.64 3.03
N VAL A 144 -6.62 -8.40 3.34
CA VAL A 144 -7.67 -7.65 2.65
C VAL A 144 -7.11 -6.33 2.16
N CYS A 145 -7.44 -5.97 0.92
CA CYS A 145 -7.22 -4.63 0.40
C CYS A 145 -8.55 -3.90 0.30
N PHE A 146 -8.59 -2.65 0.73
CA PHE A 146 -9.78 -1.82 0.62
C PHE A 146 -9.43 -0.45 0.02
N ASP A 147 -10.39 0.14 -0.69
CA ASP A 147 -10.35 1.53 -1.11
C ASP A 147 -11.34 2.31 -0.23
N PRO A 148 -10.90 3.29 0.57
CA PRO A 148 -11.81 4.13 1.35
C PRO A 148 -12.65 5.09 0.50
N GLY A 149 -12.38 5.18 -0.81
CA GLY A 149 -12.98 6.19 -1.67
C GLY A 149 -12.35 7.57 -1.46
N PRO A 150 -12.88 8.61 -2.12
CA PRO A 150 -12.41 9.97 -1.92
C PRO A 150 -12.72 10.43 -0.49
N LEU A 151 -11.68 10.75 0.27
CA LEU A 151 -11.78 11.32 1.61
C LEU A 151 -11.06 12.66 1.62
N MET A 152 -11.70 13.71 2.15
CA MET A 152 -11.00 14.96 2.46
C MET A 152 -10.20 14.78 3.75
N THR A 153 -8.98 14.29 3.61
CA THR A 153 -7.93 14.34 4.63
C THR A 153 -7.09 15.62 4.40
N ALA A 154 -5.83 15.69 4.83
CA ALA A 154 -5.00 16.91 4.79
C ALA A 154 -4.60 17.39 3.36
N TRP A 155 -5.55 17.47 2.42
CA TRP A 155 -5.37 17.95 1.04
C TRP A 155 -5.05 19.45 0.98
N ASP A 156 -5.34 20.21 2.04
CA ASP A 156 -5.06 21.66 2.14
C ASP A 156 -3.56 22.00 2.31
N LEU A 157 -2.65 21.04 2.13
CA LEU A 157 -1.21 21.22 2.31
C LEU A 157 -0.39 21.33 1.01
N TYR A 158 -1.03 21.42 -0.16
CA TYR A 158 -0.34 21.61 -1.45
C TYR A 158 -1.02 22.62 -2.36
#